data_AF-F0ZCV4-F1
#
_entry.id   AF-F0ZCV4-F1
#
_cell.length_a   1.000
_cell.length_b   1.000
_cell.length_c   1.000
_cell.angle_alpha   90.00
_cell.angle_beta   90.00
_cell.angle_gamma   90.00
#
_symmetry.space_group_name_H-M   'P 1'
#
loop_
_entity.id
_entity.type
_entity.pdbx_description
1 polymer ?
#
loop_
_entity_poly.entity_id
_entity_poly.type
_entity_poly.pdbx_seq_one_letter_code
_entity_poly.pdbx_strand_id
1 'polypeptide(L)'
;MMYDVTGLQVKQYLSWLPIYNITHPVYTFFKVDNPNTNYHYQNSSICDDFVWASFNTFYQLGGSLIGVQSNPDRDEVRLFTDDPPMLVDQNNSTQMNEIAKFYLKMEQIANIKNETLEDMIINILNVFQDTFYIYNDGQYFKMLLDQSKPLDFSYKPSPMPSGPQNPSSIETLSNCYDATNNNNRTSYKIGIAVLSIFIMYIISYFNFIKNLKLKNN
;
A
#
# COMPACT_ATOMS: atom_id res chain seq x y z
N MET A 1 -8.55 8.21 13.78
CA MET A 1 -9.28 8.16 12.49
C MET A 1 -9.51 6.71 12.15
N MET A 2 -10.73 6.30 11.82
CA MET A 2 -11.04 4.89 11.56
C MET A 2 -12.06 4.80 10.42
N TYR A 3 -11.86 3.85 9.51
CA TYR A 3 -12.86 3.50 8.52
C TYR A 3 -13.84 2.48 9.11
N ASP A 4 -15.11 2.65 8.80
CA ASP A 4 -16.09 1.57 8.89
C ASP A 4 -16.08 0.79 7.57
N VAL A 5 -15.77 -0.51 7.69
CA VAL A 5 -15.57 -1.43 6.56
C VAL A 5 -16.26 -2.75 6.82
N THR A 6 -16.85 -3.30 5.77
CA THR A 6 -17.42 -4.63 5.76
C THR A 6 -16.32 -5.69 5.65
N GLY A 7 -16.64 -6.93 6.05
CA GLY A 7 -15.71 -8.06 5.86
C GLY A 7 -15.35 -8.34 4.40
N LEU A 8 -16.22 -7.98 3.44
CA LEU A 8 -15.91 -8.10 2.01
C LEU A 8 -14.83 -7.09 1.61
N GLN A 9 -14.95 -5.83 2.05
CA GLN A 9 -13.97 -4.78 1.77
C GLN A 9 -12.60 -5.11 2.37
N VAL A 10 -12.56 -5.64 3.60
CA VAL A 10 -11.30 -6.10 4.22
C VAL A 10 -10.64 -7.18 3.38
N LYS A 11 -11.39 -8.19 2.94
CA LYS A 11 -10.83 -9.22 2.06
C LYS A 11 -10.34 -8.63 0.73
N GLN A 12 -11.02 -7.61 0.16
CA GLN A 12 -10.64 -7.01 -1.13
C GLN A 12 -9.35 -6.21 -0.97
N TYR A 13 -9.24 -5.48 0.13
CA TYR A 13 -8.01 -4.84 0.55
C TYR A 13 -6.86 -5.85 0.73
N LEU A 14 -7.07 -6.98 1.41
CA LEU A 14 -6.06 -8.03 1.55
C LEU A 14 -5.65 -8.64 0.19
N SER A 15 -6.53 -8.58 -0.80
CA SER A 15 -6.26 -9.02 -2.18
C SER A 15 -5.39 -8.03 -2.96
N TRP A 16 -5.49 -6.75 -2.61
CA TRP A 16 -4.72 -5.67 -3.21
C TRP A 16 -3.31 -5.57 -2.60
N LEU A 17 -3.14 -5.89 -1.32
CA LEU A 17 -1.85 -5.78 -0.61
C LEU A 17 -0.65 -6.43 -1.34
N PRO A 18 -0.73 -7.66 -1.87
CA PRO A 18 0.39 -8.26 -2.59
C PRO A 18 0.76 -7.48 -3.86
N ILE A 19 -0.23 -6.89 -4.55
CA ILE A 19 -0.01 -6.08 -5.75
C ILE A 19 0.69 -4.77 -5.38
N TYR A 20 0.27 -4.12 -4.29
CA TYR A 20 0.96 -2.94 -3.77
C TYR A 20 2.44 -3.26 -3.45
N ASN A 21 2.68 -4.38 -2.77
CA ASN A 21 4.03 -4.80 -2.39
C ASN A 21 4.94 -5.10 -3.61
N ILE A 22 4.39 -5.61 -4.71
CA ILE A 22 5.14 -5.85 -5.95
C ILE A 22 5.45 -4.54 -6.67
N THR A 23 4.53 -3.59 -6.64
CA THR A 23 4.67 -2.28 -7.31
C THR A 23 5.50 -1.27 -6.52
N HIS A 24 5.70 -1.50 -5.23
CA HIS A 24 6.51 -0.66 -4.33
C HIS A 24 7.54 -1.52 -3.56
N PRO A 25 8.44 -2.23 -4.26
CA PRO A 25 9.29 -3.24 -3.64
C PRO A 25 10.46 -2.66 -2.83
N VAL A 26 10.76 -1.37 -3.03
CA VAL A 26 11.89 -0.68 -2.40
C VAL A 26 11.36 0.46 -1.53
N TYR A 27 11.98 0.61 -0.35
CA TYR A 27 11.74 1.76 0.51
C TYR A 27 12.52 2.95 -0.01
N THR A 28 11.81 4.00 -0.44
CA THR A 28 12.40 5.20 -1.03
C THR A 28 12.02 6.40 -0.21
N PHE A 29 12.98 6.95 0.55
CA PHE A 29 12.70 8.01 1.52
C PHE A 29 12.34 9.35 0.89
N PHE A 30 13.03 9.70 -0.20
CA PHE A 30 12.93 11.02 -0.81
C PHE A 30 11.93 11.04 -1.94
N LYS A 31 11.05 12.05 -1.93
CA LYS A 31 10.38 12.54 -3.12
C LYS A 31 11.30 13.52 -3.86
N VAL A 32 11.32 13.50 -5.19
CA VAL A 32 12.20 14.35 -5.99
C VAL A 32 11.36 15.25 -6.90
N ASP A 33 11.44 16.56 -6.67
CA ASP A 33 10.61 17.57 -7.32
C ASP A 33 11.47 18.67 -7.97
N ASN A 34 10.95 19.31 -9.01
CA ASN A 34 11.48 20.58 -9.51
C ASN A 34 10.76 21.74 -8.79
N PRO A 35 11.48 22.61 -8.06
CA PRO A 35 10.87 23.66 -7.25
C PRO A 35 10.24 24.79 -8.09
N ASN A 36 10.71 24.98 -9.33
CA ASN A 36 10.32 26.07 -10.22
C ASN A 36 9.12 25.71 -11.10
N THR A 37 9.00 24.45 -11.51
CA THR A 37 7.94 23.96 -12.40
C THR A 37 6.86 23.14 -11.68
N ASN A 38 7.10 22.76 -10.42
CA ASN A 38 6.31 21.76 -9.69
C ASN A 38 6.23 20.39 -10.39
N TYR A 39 7.20 20.09 -11.27
CA TYR A 39 7.28 18.77 -11.89
C TYR A 39 7.77 17.73 -10.87
N HIS A 40 7.12 16.56 -10.85
CA HIS A 40 7.48 15.45 -9.97
C HIS A 40 8.31 14.42 -10.75
N TYR A 41 9.57 14.23 -10.34
CA TYR A 41 10.47 13.25 -10.97
C TYR A 41 10.33 11.87 -10.33
N GLN A 42 10.15 11.81 -9.02
CA GLN A 42 10.10 10.56 -8.28
C GLN A 42 9.24 10.68 -7.02
N ASN A 43 8.41 9.68 -6.75
CA ASN A 43 7.68 9.57 -5.49
C ASN A 43 8.55 8.92 -4.40
N SER A 44 8.21 9.19 -3.15
CA SER A 44 8.63 8.36 -2.03
C SER A 44 7.87 7.03 -2.03
N SER A 45 8.41 6.07 -1.30
CA SER A 45 7.80 4.79 -0.98
C SER A 45 8.15 4.47 0.48
N ILE A 46 7.46 5.14 1.40
CA ILE A 46 7.61 5.00 2.86
C ILE A 46 6.33 4.48 3.52
N CYS A 47 6.37 4.30 4.84
CA CYS A 47 5.21 3.83 5.61
C CYS A 47 3.98 4.74 5.45
N ASP A 48 4.18 6.05 5.39
CA ASP A 48 3.10 7.02 5.21
C ASP A 48 2.45 6.89 3.84
N ASP A 49 3.24 6.62 2.79
CA ASP A 49 2.73 6.37 1.44
C ASP A 49 1.82 5.14 1.43
N PHE A 50 2.24 4.07 2.11
CA PHE A 50 1.43 2.87 2.27
C PHE A 50 0.14 3.12 3.06
N VAL A 51 0.19 3.89 4.15
CA VAL A 51 -0.98 4.25 4.94
C VAL A 51 -1.98 5.04 4.10
N TRP A 52 -1.52 6.04 3.35
CA TRP A 52 -2.39 6.83 2.45
C TRP A 52 -2.95 6.02 1.30
N ALA A 53 -2.13 5.16 0.69
CA ALA A 53 -2.59 4.22 -0.33
C ALA A 53 -3.67 3.29 0.25
N SER A 54 -3.50 2.83 1.50
CA SER A 54 -4.47 1.97 2.19
C SER A 54 -5.78 2.69 2.48
N PHE A 55 -5.72 3.95 2.94
CA PHE A 55 -6.90 4.78 3.11
C PHE A 55 -7.64 4.99 1.79
N ASN A 56 -6.92 5.29 0.71
CA ASN A 56 -7.52 5.42 -0.61
C ASN A 56 -8.16 4.11 -1.06
N THR A 57 -7.49 2.97 -0.88
CA THR A 57 -8.04 1.65 -1.24
C THR A 57 -9.33 1.36 -0.48
N PHE A 58 -9.35 1.52 0.84
CA PHE A 58 -10.59 1.32 1.61
C PHE A 58 -11.71 2.27 1.18
N TYR A 59 -11.37 3.54 0.91
CA TYR A 59 -12.32 4.51 0.41
C TYR A 59 -12.93 4.11 -0.94
N GLN A 60 -12.10 3.73 -1.91
CA GLN A 60 -12.56 3.31 -3.25
C GLN A 60 -13.42 2.04 -3.17
N LEU A 61 -13.15 1.14 -2.22
CA LEU A 61 -13.96 -0.05 -1.98
C LEU A 61 -15.31 0.25 -1.28
N GLY A 62 -15.61 1.51 -0.97
CA GLY A 62 -16.87 1.92 -0.34
C GLY A 62 -16.80 2.01 1.18
N GLY A 63 -15.59 2.00 1.77
CA GLY A 63 -15.40 2.23 3.20
C GLY A 63 -15.83 3.66 3.56
N SER A 64 -16.42 3.83 4.74
CA SER A 64 -16.88 5.13 5.23
C SER A 64 -15.94 5.66 6.31
N LEU A 65 -15.48 6.89 6.13
CA LEU A 65 -14.67 7.59 7.14
C LEU A 65 -15.53 7.95 8.35
N ILE A 66 -15.14 7.48 9.54
CA ILE A 66 -15.80 7.84 10.80
C ILE A 66 -14.89 8.77 11.62
N GLY A 67 -15.47 9.89 12.06
CA GLY A 67 -14.86 10.73 13.10
C GLY A 67 -13.63 11.52 12.65
N VAL A 68 -13.58 11.95 11.39
CA VAL A 68 -12.53 12.85 10.92
C VAL A 68 -12.88 14.28 11.33
N GLN A 69 -12.27 14.78 12.40
CA GLN A 69 -12.39 16.20 12.77
C GLN A 69 -11.47 17.09 11.89
N SER A 70 -10.34 16.54 11.46
CA SER A 70 -9.37 17.19 10.57
C SER A 70 -8.56 16.14 9.81
N ASN A 71 -7.96 16.56 8.70
CA ASN A 71 -6.99 15.75 7.96
C ASN A 71 -5.79 15.41 8.86
N PRO A 72 -5.28 14.17 8.82
CA PRO A 72 -4.10 13.80 9.58
C PRO A 72 -2.85 14.39 8.91
N ASP A 73 -1.84 14.68 9.72
CA ASP A 73 -0.54 15.12 9.22
C ASP A 73 0.19 13.97 8.53
N ARG A 74 0.93 14.30 7.48
CA ARG A 74 1.79 13.38 6.74
C ARG A 74 3.20 13.92 6.73
N ASP A 75 4.17 13.04 6.97
CA ASP A 75 5.58 13.33 6.82
C ASP A 75 5.98 13.22 5.34
N GLU A 76 6.65 14.24 4.83
CA GLU A 76 7.28 14.19 3.50
C GLU A 76 8.67 14.80 3.57
N VAL A 77 9.62 14.10 2.95
CA VAL A 77 10.98 14.60 2.73
C VAL A 77 11.22 14.74 1.23
N ARG A 78 11.48 15.98 0.81
CA ARG A 78 11.60 16.34 -0.61
C ARG A 78 13.00 16.81 -0.92
N LEU A 79 13.57 16.26 -1.99
CA LEU A 79 14.75 16.79 -2.66
C LEU A 79 14.31 17.65 -3.83
N PHE A 80 15.00 18.77 -4.03
CA PHE A 80 14.76 19.65 -5.15
C PHE A 80 15.91 19.61 -6.13
N THR A 81 15.59 19.50 -7.41
CA THR A 81 16.55 19.54 -8.53
C THR A 81 15.92 20.31 -9.68
N ASP A 82 16.69 21.19 -10.31
CA ASP A 82 16.22 21.91 -11.50
C ASP A 82 16.17 20.96 -12.71
N ASP A 83 17.21 20.16 -12.88
CA ASP A 83 17.33 19.23 -13.99
C ASP A 83 16.74 17.85 -13.65
N PRO A 84 16.23 17.10 -14.64
CA PRO A 84 15.82 15.73 -14.45
C PRO A 84 16.97 14.84 -13.95
N PRO A 85 16.72 13.91 -13.02
CA PRO A 85 17.72 12.93 -12.59
C PRO A 85 18.28 12.13 -13.77
N MET A 86 19.60 12.02 -13.86
CA MET A 86 20.29 11.32 -14.94
C MET A 86 20.61 9.88 -14.54
N LEU A 87 20.25 8.91 -15.37
CA LEU A 87 20.60 7.51 -15.15
C LEU A 87 22.12 7.33 -15.13
N VAL A 88 22.62 6.62 -14.12
CA VAL A 88 24.04 6.25 -13.99
C VAL A 88 24.32 4.95 -14.74
N ASP A 89 25.44 4.89 -15.45
CA ASP A 89 25.93 3.65 -16.05
C ASP A 89 26.62 2.79 -14.98
N GLN A 90 25.92 1.75 -14.53
CA GLN A 90 26.42 0.83 -13.50
C GLN A 90 27.61 -0.03 -13.97
N ASN A 91 27.90 -0.09 -15.27
CA ASN A 91 29.09 -0.78 -15.78
C ASN A 91 30.33 0.11 -15.78
N ASN A 92 30.17 1.42 -15.55
CA ASN A 92 31.28 2.36 -15.48
C ASN A 92 31.87 2.40 -14.07
N SER A 93 33.07 1.85 -13.92
CA SER A 93 33.78 1.79 -12.63
C SER A 93 34.03 3.16 -12.01
N THR A 94 34.18 4.22 -12.80
CA THR A 94 34.38 5.58 -12.29
C THR A 94 33.11 6.10 -11.64
N GLN A 95 31.96 5.96 -12.30
CA GLN A 95 30.67 6.40 -11.74
C GLN A 95 30.27 5.58 -10.52
N MET A 96 30.52 4.27 -10.52
CA MET A 96 30.28 3.43 -9.35
C MET A 96 31.18 3.80 -8.16
N ASN A 97 32.43 4.20 -8.40
CA ASN A 97 33.30 4.71 -7.35
C ASN A 97 32.81 6.05 -6.78
N GLU A 98 32.22 6.92 -7.59
CA GLU A 98 31.59 8.16 -7.11
C GLU A 98 30.39 7.86 -6.21
N ILE A 99 29.52 6.95 -6.64
CA ILE A 99 28.37 6.48 -5.84
C ILE A 99 28.83 5.91 -4.50
N ALA A 100 29.83 5.02 -4.52
CA ALA A 100 30.35 4.40 -3.30
C ALA A 100 30.88 5.45 -2.31
N LYS A 101 31.64 6.45 -2.81
CA LYS A 101 32.13 7.56 -1.98
C LYS A 101 30.98 8.39 -1.38
N PHE A 102 29.94 8.67 -2.18
CA PHE A 102 28.77 9.38 -1.71
C PHE A 102 28.08 8.64 -0.54
N TYR A 103 27.79 7.34 -0.70
CA TYR A 103 27.13 6.57 0.36
C TYR A 103 28.02 6.35 1.58
N LEU A 104 29.34 6.22 1.42
CA LEU A 104 30.28 6.20 2.55
C LEU A 104 30.25 7.52 3.33
N LYS A 105 30.15 8.67 2.65
CA LYS A 105 30.00 9.98 3.30
C LYS A 105 28.68 10.07 4.08
N MET A 106 27.58 9.55 3.50
CA MET A 106 26.28 9.48 4.18
C MET A 106 26.31 8.57 5.42
N GLU A 107 26.94 7.40 5.31
CA GLU A 107 27.13 6.49 6.44
C GLU A 107 27.98 7.12 7.55
N GLN A 108 29.03 7.87 7.19
CA GLN A 108 29.84 8.60 8.14
C GLN A 108 29.00 9.62 8.92
N ILE A 109 28.15 10.39 8.24
CA ILE A 109 27.25 11.36 8.87
C ILE A 109 26.28 10.67 9.84
N ALA A 110 25.68 9.56 9.42
CA ALA A 110 24.76 8.80 10.26
C ALA A 110 25.43 8.22 11.52
N ASN A 111 26.75 8.00 11.47
CA ASN A 111 27.54 7.39 12.55
C ASN A 111 28.44 8.38 13.29
N ILE A 112 28.22 9.69 13.13
CA ILE A 112 28.96 10.72 13.84
C ILE A 112 28.85 10.48 15.35
N LYS A 113 30.00 10.23 15.99
CA LYS A 113 30.15 10.15 17.45
C LYS A 113 31.10 11.24 17.88
N ASN A 114 30.68 12.07 18.83
CA ASN A 114 31.48 13.13 19.46
C ASN A 114 31.77 14.37 18.60
N GLU A 115 31.02 14.65 17.53
CA GLU A 115 31.07 15.97 16.88
C GLU A 115 30.09 16.95 17.54
N THR A 116 30.32 18.25 17.31
CA THR A 116 29.37 19.28 17.72
C THR A 116 28.15 19.30 16.80
N LEU A 117 27.03 19.86 17.27
CA LEU A 117 25.83 20.04 16.43
C LEU A 117 26.14 20.89 15.18
N GLU A 118 27.04 21.86 15.29
CA GLU A 118 27.47 22.73 14.20
C GLU A 118 28.20 21.93 13.10
N ASP A 119 29.17 21.10 13.48
CA ASP A 119 29.89 20.22 12.55
C ASP A 119 28.93 19.26 11.84
N MET A 120 27.98 18.69 12.57
CA MET A 120 26.94 17.82 12.00
C MET A 120 26.10 18.56 10.96
N ILE A 121 25.67 19.80 11.24
CA ILE A 121 24.91 20.63 10.30
C ILE A 121 25.75 20.94 9.06
N ILE A 122 27.01 21.34 9.21
CA ILE A 122 27.91 21.63 8.09
C ILE A 122 28.12 20.38 7.23
N ASN A 123 28.35 19.22 7.85
CA ASN A 123 28.54 17.95 7.16
C ASN A 123 27.29 17.54 6.36
N ILE A 124 26.10 17.70 6.94
CA ILE A 124 24.82 17.50 6.25
C ILE A 124 24.70 18.44 5.06
N LEU A 125 24.88 19.75 5.26
CA LEU A 125 24.78 20.75 4.18
C LEU A 125 25.75 20.45 3.04
N ASN A 126 26.99 20.05 3.34
CA ASN A 126 28.00 19.68 2.37
C ASN A 126 27.66 18.42 1.56
N VAL A 127 26.72 17.58 2.00
CA VAL A 127 26.22 16.47 1.15
C VAL A 127 25.15 16.96 0.19
N PHE A 128 24.28 17.86 0.65
CA PHE A 128 23.15 18.35 -0.13
C PHE A 128 23.50 19.50 -1.10
N GLN A 129 24.72 20.06 -1.04
CA GLN A 129 25.20 21.08 -1.98
C GLN A 129 25.85 20.49 -3.25
N ASP A 130 26.26 19.23 -3.22
CA ASP A 130 26.99 18.59 -4.32
C ASP A 130 26.06 17.72 -5.19
N THR A 131 26.67 16.88 -6.03
CA THR A 131 25.98 15.78 -6.70
C THR A 131 25.36 14.83 -5.67
N PHE A 132 24.05 14.60 -5.79
CA PHE A 132 23.31 13.63 -5.01
C PHE A 132 23.05 12.38 -5.86
N TYR A 133 23.17 11.20 -5.25
CA TYR A 133 22.83 9.93 -5.90
C TYR A 133 21.64 9.30 -5.18
N ILE A 134 20.60 8.97 -5.95
CA ILE A 134 19.43 8.24 -5.45
C ILE A 134 19.39 6.85 -6.07
N TYR A 135 19.02 5.86 -5.28
CA TYR A 135 18.74 4.51 -5.76
C TYR A 135 17.23 4.34 -5.86
N ASN A 136 16.76 3.92 -7.03
CA ASN A 136 15.35 3.65 -7.27
C ASN A 136 15.20 2.47 -8.24
N ASP A 137 14.38 1.49 -7.89
CA ASP A 137 14.05 0.31 -8.71
C ASP A 137 15.25 -0.38 -9.40
N GLY A 138 16.34 -0.63 -8.66
CA GLY A 138 17.51 -1.32 -9.20
C GLY A 138 18.49 -0.42 -9.95
N GLN A 139 18.23 0.88 -10.02
CA GLN A 139 19.03 1.84 -10.76
C GLN A 139 19.49 3.00 -9.88
N TYR A 140 20.66 3.54 -10.19
CA TYR A 140 21.16 4.77 -9.59
C TYR A 140 20.90 5.94 -10.53
N PHE A 141 20.46 7.05 -9.96
CA PHE A 141 20.29 8.30 -10.66
C PHE A 141 21.16 9.37 -10.00
N LYS A 142 21.85 10.14 -10.84
CA LYS A 142 22.66 11.29 -10.47
C LYS A 142 21.82 12.55 -10.63
N MET A 143 21.83 13.42 -9.64
CA MET A 143 21.17 14.73 -9.71
C MET A 143 22.04 15.83 -9.08
N LEU A 144 21.80 17.06 -9.51
CA LEU A 144 22.37 18.26 -8.90
C LEU A 144 21.23 18.95 -8.14
N LEU A 145 21.35 19.03 -6.83
CA LEU A 145 20.28 19.61 -6.02
C LEU A 145 20.23 21.14 -6.17
N ASP A 146 19.04 21.69 -6.02
CA ASP A 146 18.80 23.13 -5.98
C ASP A 146 19.63 23.75 -4.84
N GLN A 147 20.48 24.72 -5.16
CA GLN A 147 21.43 25.29 -4.19
C GLN A 147 20.75 26.19 -3.14
N SER A 148 19.58 26.75 -3.46
CA SER A 148 18.85 27.63 -2.57
C SER A 148 17.98 26.87 -1.57
N LYS A 149 17.45 25.72 -1.99
CA LYS A 149 16.56 24.87 -1.21
C LYS A 149 16.71 23.40 -1.64
N PRO A 150 17.81 22.72 -1.30
CA PRO A 150 18.06 21.35 -1.78
C PRO A 150 17.14 20.31 -1.14
N LEU A 151 16.60 20.62 0.04
CA LEU A 151 15.88 19.69 0.90
C LEU A 151 14.75 20.41 1.65
N ASP A 152 13.62 19.74 1.83
CA ASP A 152 12.50 20.20 2.65
C ASP A 152 11.92 19.04 3.45
N PHE A 153 11.65 19.32 4.72
CA PHE A 153 10.97 18.41 5.64
C PHE A 153 9.64 19.05 5.97
N SER A 154 8.54 18.39 5.62
CA SER A 154 7.22 18.90 5.92
C SER A 154 6.42 17.88 6.73
N TYR A 155 5.80 18.37 7.79
CA TYR A 155 4.76 17.67 8.53
C TYR A 155 3.51 18.54 8.49
N LYS A 156 2.60 18.23 7.57
CA LYS A 156 1.42 19.06 7.29
C LYS A 156 0.17 18.20 7.10
N PRO A 157 -1.03 18.74 7.38
CA PRO A 157 -2.27 18.01 7.14
C PRO A 157 -2.40 17.62 5.67
N SER A 158 -2.55 16.33 5.41
CA SER A 158 -2.73 15.79 4.05
C SER A 158 -4.17 15.33 3.84
N PRO A 159 -4.83 15.73 2.72
CA PRO A 159 -6.24 15.46 2.52
C PRO A 159 -6.56 13.97 2.53
N MET A 160 -7.62 13.60 3.24
CA MET A 160 -8.19 12.27 3.12
C MET A 160 -8.87 12.07 1.75
N PRO A 161 -8.89 10.83 1.22
CA PRO A 161 -9.61 10.51 -0.01
C PRO A 161 -11.07 10.98 0.04
N SER A 162 -11.52 11.61 -1.05
CA SER A 162 -12.87 12.15 -1.18
C SER A 162 -13.33 12.14 -2.65
N GLY A 163 -14.63 12.37 -2.90
CA GLY A 163 -15.23 12.35 -4.23
C GLY A 163 -16.08 11.11 -4.56
N PRO A 164 -16.25 10.76 -5.84
CA PRO A 164 -16.91 9.51 -6.23
C PRO A 164 -16.02 8.31 -5.93
N GLN A 165 -16.61 7.26 -5.37
CA GLN A 165 -15.93 5.98 -5.14
C GLN A 165 -16.01 5.11 -6.40
N ASN A 166 -14.93 4.42 -6.72
CA ASN A 166 -14.86 3.47 -7.82
C ASN A 166 -14.18 2.15 -7.40
N PRO A 167 -14.93 1.17 -6.86
CA PRO A 167 -14.35 -0.11 -6.46
C PRO A 167 -13.65 -0.85 -7.61
N SER A 168 -14.06 -0.60 -8.86
CA SER A 168 -13.48 -1.26 -10.04
C SER A 168 -12.07 -0.77 -10.39
N SER A 169 -11.62 0.35 -9.82
CA SER A 169 -10.25 0.84 -10.00
C SER A 169 -9.24 0.14 -9.10
N ILE A 170 -9.69 -0.64 -8.12
CA ILE A 170 -8.80 -1.38 -7.22
C ILE A 170 -8.47 -2.73 -7.86
N GLU A 171 -7.22 -2.86 -8.27
CA GLU A 171 -6.70 -4.13 -8.78
C GLU A 171 -6.65 -5.16 -7.63
N THR A 172 -7.14 -6.36 -7.90
CA THR A 172 -7.12 -7.49 -6.97
C THR A 172 -6.60 -8.72 -7.68
N LEU A 173 -5.97 -9.64 -6.95
CA LEU A 173 -5.53 -10.91 -7.50
C LEU A 173 -6.71 -11.67 -8.16
N SER A 174 -6.46 -12.28 -9.32
CA SER A 174 -7.47 -12.93 -10.16
C SER A 174 -8.29 -14.03 -9.46
N ASN A 175 -7.77 -14.58 -8.34
CA ASN A 175 -8.40 -15.67 -7.58
C ASN A 175 -8.80 -15.25 -6.16
N CYS A 176 -8.74 -13.95 -5.83
CA CYS A 176 -9.08 -13.53 -4.49
C CYS A 176 -10.57 -13.70 -4.16
N TYR A 177 -11.39 -13.77 -5.20
CA TYR A 177 -12.81 -14.07 -5.10
C TYR A 177 -13.25 -14.96 -6.24
N ASP A 178 -13.19 -16.27 -6.02
CA ASP A 178 -14.11 -17.16 -6.71
C ASP A 178 -15.53 -16.86 -6.20
N ALA A 179 -16.18 -15.87 -6.83
CA ALA A 179 -17.60 -15.56 -6.65
C ALA A 179 -18.51 -16.76 -7.02
N THR A 180 -17.95 -17.82 -7.58
CA THR A 180 -18.63 -19.05 -8.00
C THR A 180 -19.12 -19.94 -6.85
N ASN A 181 -18.72 -19.71 -5.60
CA ASN A 181 -19.19 -20.56 -4.50
C ASN A 181 -20.51 -20.10 -3.81
N ASN A 182 -21.18 -19.07 -4.33
CA ASN A 182 -22.53 -18.72 -3.87
C ASN A 182 -23.64 -19.61 -4.47
N ASN A 183 -23.36 -20.37 -5.54
CA ASN A 183 -24.32 -21.33 -6.08
C ASN A 183 -24.48 -22.59 -5.19
N ASN A 184 -23.55 -22.86 -4.28
CA ASN A 184 -23.63 -24.01 -3.37
C ASN A 184 -24.56 -23.78 -2.17
N ARG A 185 -24.91 -22.53 -1.84
CA ARG A 185 -25.88 -22.24 -0.75
C ARG A 185 -27.31 -22.63 -1.14
N THR A 186 -27.67 -22.55 -2.42
CA THR A 186 -28.99 -22.95 -2.92
C THR A 186 -29.10 -24.48 -2.96
N SER A 187 -28.05 -25.16 -3.41
CA SER A 187 -27.96 -26.63 -3.45
C SER A 187 -28.07 -27.26 -2.06
N TYR A 188 -27.44 -26.66 -1.04
CA TYR A 188 -27.52 -27.16 0.33
C TYR A 188 -28.92 -27.00 0.94
N LYS A 189 -29.62 -25.91 0.64
CA LYS A 189 -31.02 -25.70 1.06
C LYS A 189 -31.98 -26.69 0.39
N ILE A 190 -31.78 -26.98 -0.91
CA ILE A 190 -32.55 -28.00 -1.63
C ILE A 190 -32.26 -29.39 -1.06
N GLY A 191 -30.99 -29.71 -0.77
CA GLY A 191 -30.61 -30.98 -0.15
C GLY A 191 -31.28 -31.22 1.20
N ILE A 192 -31.31 -30.20 2.08
CA ILE A 192 -32.00 -30.28 3.38
C ILE A 192 -33.51 -30.44 3.20
N ALA A 193 -34.12 -29.73 2.25
CA ALA A 193 -35.56 -29.85 1.96
C ALA A 193 -35.95 -31.25 1.46
N VAL A 194 -35.15 -31.82 0.54
CA VAL A 194 -35.39 -33.18 0.03
C VAL A 194 -35.20 -34.23 1.14
N LEU A 195 -34.16 -34.07 1.97
CA LEU A 195 -33.89 -34.99 3.08
C LEU A 195 -35.03 -34.99 4.12
N SER A 196 -35.58 -33.81 4.43
CA SER A 196 -36.70 -33.68 5.38
C SER A 196 -38.01 -34.25 4.84
N ILE A 197 -38.30 -34.11 3.54
CA ILE A 197 -39.44 -34.78 2.89
C ILE A 197 -39.27 -36.31 2.94
N PHE A 198 -38.07 -36.81 2.66
CA PHE A 198 -37.79 -38.25 2.68
C PHE A 198 -37.97 -38.85 4.08
N ILE A 199 -37.50 -38.16 5.12
CA ILE A 199 -37.69 -38.57 6.52
C ILE A 199 -39.18 -38.61 6.89
N MET A 200 -39.96 -37.59 6.50
CA MET A 200 -41.41 -37.58 6.74
C MET A 200 -42.13 -38.74 6.05
N TYR A 201 -41.70 -39.10 4.84
CA TYR A 201 -42.27 -40.23 4.11
C TYR A 201 -41.98 -41.57 4.80
N ILE A 202 -40.74 -41.77 5.28
CA ILE A 202 -40.35 -42.96 6.04
C ILE A 202 -41.19 -43.08 7.32
N ILE A 203 -41.32 -41.99 8.09
CA ILE A 203 -42.11 -42.00 9.34
C ILE A 203 -43.57 -42.34 9.04
N SER A 204 -44.15 -41.76 7.99
CA SER A 204 -45.53 -42.03 7.58
C SER A 204 -45.73 -43.49 7.17
N TYR A 205 -44.77 -44.07 6.43
CA TYR A 205 -44.79 -45.47 6.03
C TYR A 205 -44.71 -46.43 7.22
N PHE A 206 -43.83 -46.17 8.19
CA PHE A 206 -43.75 -46.97 9.42
C PHE A 206 -45.03 -46.91 10.25
N ASN A 207 -45.65 -45.74 10.37
CA ASN A 207 -46.93 -45.60 11.06
C ASN A 207 -48.06 -46.35 10.34
N PHE A 208 -48.06 -46.35 9.00
CA PHE A 208 -49.01 -47.13 8.22
C PHE A 208 -48.86 -48.64 8.45
N ILE A 209 -47.63 -49.17 8.39
CA ILE A 209 -47.36 -50.59 8.69
C ILE A 209 -47.78 -50.95 10.12
N LYS A 210 -47.50 -50.10 11.10
CA LYS A 210 -47.88 -50.32 12.49
C LYS A 210 -49.41 -50.43 12.64
N ASN A 211 -50.16 -49.55 11.97
CA ASN A 211 -51.62 -49.58 11.98
C ASN A 211 -52.20 -50.82 11.28
N LEU A 212 -51.57 -51.31 10.21
CA LEU A 212 -51.99 -52.57 9.56
C LEU A 212 -51.81 -53.77 10.49
N LYS A 213 -50.72 -53.84 11.26
CA LYS A 213 -50.50 -54.91 12.24
C LYS A 213 -51.51 -54.88 13.38
N LEU A 214 -51.93 -53.70 13.83
CA LEU A 214 -52.93 -53.55 14.89
C LEU A 214 -54.35 -53.91 14.47
N LYS A 215 -54.68 -53.90 13.17
CA LYS A 215 -56.00 -54.29 12.66
C LYS A 215 -56.15 -55.80 12.41
N ASN A 216 -55.04 -56.54 12.37
CA ASN A 216 -55.02 -57.98 12.08
C ASN A 216 -54.85 -58.85 13.35
N ASN A 217 -54.83 -58.24 14.53
CA ASN A 217 -54.92 -58.90 15.83
C ASN A 217 -56.22 -58.47 16.51
#